data_AF-A0A1G1MCQ5-F1
#
_entry.id   AF-A0A1G1MCQ5-F1
#
_cell.length_a   1.000
_cell.length_b   1.000
_cell.length_c   1.000
_cell.angle_alpha   90.00
_cell.angle_beta   90.00
_cell.angle_gamma   90.00
#
_symmetry.space_group_name_H-M   'P 1'
#
loop_
_entity.id
_entity.type
_entity.pdbx_description
1 polymer ?
#
loop_
_entity_poly.entity_id
_entity_poly.type
_entity_poly.pdbx_seq_one_letter_code
_entity_poly.pdbx_strand_id
1 'polypeptide(L)'
;MTITIPLTELRPKLPKIMDRISKYFDRYVITRHGKPEAVMLSEEDYESLLETLDILSDQKLMKDIKKAEEDFRKGKGIPWEKVKRKLGHV
;
A
#
# COMPACT_ATOMS: atom_id res chain seq x y z
N MET A 1 4.00 -0.19 -10.27
CA MET A 1 4.78 0.61 -11.25
C MET A 1 3.85 1.68 -11.84
N THR A 2 4.31 2.91 -12.08
CA THR A 2 3.45 4.00 -12.57
C THR A 2 3.61 4.20 -14.08
N ILE A 3 2.51 4.12 -14.83
CA ILE A 3 2.47 4.20 -16.29
C ILE A 3 1.64 5.43 -16.70
N THR A 4 2.16 6.26 -17.59
CA THR A 4 1.41 7.40 -18.14
C THR A 4 0.70 6.99 -19.43
N ILE A 5 -0.59 7.28 -19.53
CA ILE A 5 -1.41 6.91 -20.70
C ILE A 5 -2.34 8.07 -21.11
N PRO A 6 -2.44 8.41 -22.41
CA PRO A 6 -3.47 9.31 -22.91
C PRO A 6 -4.88 8.73 -22.74
N LEU A 7 -5.86 9.58 -22.43
CA LEU A 7 -7.27 9.17 -22.30
C LEU A 7 -7.79 8.45 -23.57
N THR A 8 -7.31 8.85 -24.75
CA THR A 8 -7.65 8.23 -26.03
C THR A 8 -7.13 6.80 -26.15
N GLU A 9 -5.96 6.50 -25.57
CA GLU A 9 -5.37 5.16 -25.56
C GLU A 9 -5.90 4.28 -24.43
N LEU A 10 -6.34 4.88 -23.32
CA LEU A 10 -6.94 4.18 -22.19
C LEU A 10 -8.24 3.49 -22.59
N ARG A 11 -9.15 4.21 -23.26
CA ARG A 11 -10.51 3.74 -23.60
C ARG A 11 -10.55 2.35 -24.25
N PRO A 12 -9.83 2.08 -25.37
CA PRO A 12 -9.87 0.76 -26.00
C PRO A 12 -9.17 -0.34 -25.19
N LYS A 13 -8.33 0.02 -24.21
CA LYS A 13 -7.52 -0.90 -23.41
C LYS A 13 -8.08 -1.11 -21.99
N LEU A 14 -9.21 -0.49 -21.65
CA LEU A 14 -9.71 -0.41 -20.28
C LEU A 14 -9.88 -1.78 -19.61
N PRO A 15 -10.47 -2.82 -20.23
CA PRO A 15 -10.59 -4.14 -19.59
C PRO A 15 -9.24 -4.73 -19.18
N LYS A 16 -8.26 -4.70 -20.09
CA LYS A 16 -6.90 -5.21 -19.83
C LYS A 16 -6.20 -4.39 -18.75
N ILE A 17 -6.42 -3.08 -18.71
CA ILE A 17 -5.85 -2.20 -17.70
C ILE A 17 -6.45 -2.50 -16.33
N MET A 18 -7.76 -2.71 -16.24
CA MET A 18 -8.44 -3.13 -14.99
C MET A 18 -7.90 -4.47 -14.47
N ASP A 19 -7.66 -5.44 -15.34
CA ASP A 19 -7.02 -6.71 -14.97
C ASP A 19 -5.61 -6.50 -14.40
N ARG A 20 -4.84 -5.58 -14.98
CA ARG A 20 -3.48 -5.31 -14.52
C ARG A 20 -3.44 -4.57 -13.19
N ILE A 21 -4.33 -3.60 -13.02
CA ILE A 21 -4.48 -2.84 -11.78
C ILE A 21 -4.84 -3.79 -10.64
N SER A 22 -5.82 -4.68 -10.84
CA SER A 22 -6.27 -5.63 -9.81
C SER A 22 -5.26 -6.73 -9.51
N LYS A 23 -4.57 -7.30 -10.52
CA LYS A 23 -3.67 -8.44 -10.32
C LYS A 23 -2.23 -8.07 -9.98
N TYR A 24 -1.77 -6.91 -10.44
CA TYR A 24 -0.35 -6.54 -10.38
C TYR A 24 -0.10 -5.20 -9.71
N PHE A 25 -1.13 -4.54 -9.17
CA PHE A 25 -1.00 -3.23 -8.53
C PHE A 25 -0.32 -2.19 -9.45
N ASP A 26 -0.60 -2.29 -10.76
CA ASP A 26 -0.20 -1.26 -11.71
C ASP A 26 -0.96 0.04 -11.40
N ARG A 27 -0.29 1.18 -11.56
CA ARG A 27 -0.90 2.51 -11.37
C ARG A 27 -0.80 3.28 -12.68
N TYR A 28 -1.88 3.92 -13.09
CA TYR A 28 -1.94 4.66 -14.36
C TYR A 28 -2.18 6.14 -14.12
N VAL A 29 -1.30 7.00 -14.63
CA VAL A 29 -1.53 8.44 -14.73
C VAL A 29 -2.20 8.72 -16.07
N ILE A 30 -3.44 9.19 -16.04
CA ILE A 30 -4.26 9.46 -17.21
C ILE A 30 -4.04 10.91 -17.62
N THR A 31 -3.73 11.12 -18.91
CA THR A 31 -3.53 12.46 -19.46
C THR A 31 -4.62 12.85 -20.45
N ARG A 32 -4.96 14.14 -20.50
CA ARG A 32 -5.78 14.75 -21.55
C ARG A 32 -5.05 15.99 -22.09
N HIS A 33 -4.97 16.11 -23.42
CA HIS A 33 -4.18 17.17 -24.07
C HIS A 33 -2.73 17.26 -23.54
N GLY A 34 -2.13 16.10 -23.25
CA GLY A 34 -0.76 15.99 -22.71
C GLY A 34 -0.60 16.33 -21.22
N LYS A 35 -1.69 16.70 -20.52
CA LYS A 35 -1.65 17.06 -19.09
C LYS A 35 -2.22 15.94 -18.22
N PRO A 36 -1.56 15.56 -17.11
CA PRO A 36 -2.14 14.63 -16.12
C PRO A 36 -3.45 15.17 -15.53
N GLU A 37 -4.51 14.38 -15.55
CA GLU A 37 -5.83 14.74 -15.00
C GLU A 37 -6.31 13.78 -13.91
N ALA A 38 -5.90 12.51 -13.94
CA ALA A 38 -6.35 11.51 -12.97
C ALA A 38 -5.30 10.41 -12.77
N VAL A 39 -5.42 9.69 -11.66
CA VAL A 39 -4.67 8.46 -11.40
C VAL A 39 -5.68 7.33 -11.21
N MET A 40 -5.41 6.18 -11.82
CA MET A 40 -6.16 4.94 -11.63
C MET A 40 -5.27 3.90 -10.96
N LEU A 41 -5.80 3.29 -9.90
CA LEU A 41 -5.18 2.27 -9.07
C LEU A 41 -6.29 1.34 -8.56
N SER A 42 -5.94 0.20 -7.96
CA SER A 42 -6.95 -0.69 -7.38
C SER A 42 -7.49 -0.05 -6.10
N GLU A 43 -8.69 -0.48 -5.70
CA GLU A 43 -9.27 -0.04 -4.43
C GLU A 43 -8.38 -0.47 -3.25
N GLU A 44 -7.89 -1.72 -3.25
CA GLU A 44 -6.95 -2.22 -2.24
C GLU A 44 -5.67 -1.37 -2.14
N ASP A 45 -5.11 -0.92 -3.27
CA ASP A 45 -3.93 -0.06 -3.29
C ASP A 45 -4.24 1.35 -2.75
N TYR A 46 -5.44 1.86 -3.03
CA TYR A 46 -5.90 3.14 -2.50
C TYR A 46 -6.08 3.08 -0.97
N GLU A 47 -6.77 2.07 -0.46
CA GLU A 47 -6.95 1.86 0.98
C GLU A 47 -5.61 1.65 1.69
N SER A 48 -4.71 0.85 1.11
CA SER A 48 -3.36 0.64 1.66
C SER A 48 -2.56 1.95 1.76
N LEU A 49 -2.71 2.85 0.78
CA LEU A 49 -2.10 4.18 0.81
C LEU A 49 -2.70 5.05 1.91
N LEU A 50 -4.02 5.03 2.10
CA LEU A 50 -4.70 5.77 3.17
C LEU A 50 -4.27 5.26 4.54
N GLU A 51 -4.26 3.94 4.76
CA GLU A 51 -3.79 3.35 6.02
C GLU A 51 -2.32 3.73 6.30
N THR A 52 -1.47 3.70 5.27
CA THR A 52 -0.08 4.16 5.41
C THR A 52 0.00 5.62 5.85
N LEU A 53 -0.81 6.50 5.26
CA LEU A 53 -0.86 7.92 5.65
C LEU A 53 -1.39 8.10 7.07
N ASP A 54 -2.39 7.34 7.48
CA ASP A 54 -2.93 7.36 8.84
C ASP A 54 -1.85 6.97 9.85
N ILE A 55 -1.10 5.88 9.60
CA ILE A 55 0.03 5.46 10.43
C ILE A 55 1.09 6.56 10.51
N LEU A 56 1.48 7.14 9.37
CA LEU A 56 2.50 8.20 9.31
C LEU A 56 2.08 9.48 10.04
N SER A 57 0.78 9.76 10.10
CA SER A 57 0.23 10.92 10.80
C SER A 57 0.27 10.78 12.33
N ASP A 58 0.24 9.55 12.85
CA ASP A 58 0.32 9.28 14.29
C ASP A 58 1.78 9.25 14.77
N GLN A 59 2.21 10.38 15.35
CA GLN A 59 3.57 10.51 15.91
C GLN A 59 3.89 9.51 17.02
N LYS A 60 2.90 9.08 17.82
CA LYS A 60 3.11 8.12 18.90
C LYS A 60 3.31 6.73 18.30
N LEU A 61 2.44 6.31 17.39
CA LEU A 61 2.58 5.05 16.67
C LEU A 61 3.92 4.97 15.94
N MET A 62 4.34 6.05 15.27
CA MET A 62 5.64 6.11 14.60
C MET A 62 6.83 5.97 15.55
N LYS A 63 6.74 6.46 16.80
CA LYS A 63 7.76 6.22 17.84
C LYS A 63 7.78 4.76 18.28
N ASP A 64 6.60 4.18 18.47
CA ASP A 64 6.44 2.79 18.88
C ASP A 64 6.98 1.83 17.81
N ILE A 65 6.71 2.09 16.53
CA ILE A 65 7.27 1.33 15.38
C ILE A 65 8.81 1.38 15.40
N LYS A 66 9.41 2.58 15.47
CA LYS A 66 10.88 2.73 15.48
C LYS A 66 11.52 1.99 16.66
N LYS A 67 10.89 2.05 17.84
CA LYS A 67 11.35 1.31 19.01
C LYS A 67 11.25 -0.20 18.78
N ALA A 68 10.15 -0.68 18.21
CA ALA A 68 9.95 -2.09 17.90
C ALA A 68 11.00 -2.61 16.89
N GLU A 69 11.33 -1.83 15.86
CA GLU A 69 12.39 -2.16 14.90
C GLU A 69 13.77 -2.26 15.59
N GLU A 70 14.09 -1.33 16.49
CA GLU A 70 15.34 -1.37 17.25
C GLU A 70 15.40 -2.57 18.20
N ASP A 71 14.32 -2.85 18.92
CA ASP A 71 14.21 -3.99 19.82
C ASP A 71 14.31 -5.31 19.05
N PHE A 72 13.68 -5.41 17.86
CA PHE A 72 13.80 -6.57 16.97
C PHE A 72 15.24 -6.79 16.54
N ARG A 73 15.94 -5.74 16.08
CA ARG A 73 17.35 -5.81 15.68
C ARG A 73 18.27 -6.23 16.85
N LYS A 74 17.90 -5.89 18.09
CA LYS A 74 18.61 -6.29 19.31
C LYS A 74 18.17 -7.65 19.85
N GLY A 75 17.28 -8.38 19.17
CA GLY A 75 16.79 -9.68 19.61
C GLY A 75 15.91 -9.63 20.87
N LYS A 76 15.33 -8.46 21.20
CA LYS A 76 14.47 -8.26 22.38
C LYS A 76 13.01 -8.66 22.16
N GLY A 77 12.73 -9.41 21.09
CA GLY A 77 11.41 -9.97 20.83
C GLY A 77 11.03 -11.05 21.84
N ILE A 78 9.74 -11.40 21.86
CA ILE A 78 9.24 -12.56 22.59
C ILE A 78 8.94 -13.68 21.60
N PRO A 79 9.37 -14.95 21.86
CA PRO A 79 9.06 -16.06 20.97
C PRO A 79 7.56 -16.23 20.75
N TRP A 80 7.16 -16.59 19.53
CA TRP A 80 5.75 -16.73 19.15
C TRP A 80 4.97 -17.69 20.07
N GLU A 81 5.57 -18.81 20.47
CA GLU A 81 4.97 -19.76 21.42
C GLU A 81 4.67 -19.15 22.79
N LYS A 82 5.49 -18.18 23.24
CA LYS A 82 5.26 -17.47 24.49
C LYS A 82 4.14 -16.44 24.36
N VAL A 83 3.97 -15.83 23.18
CA VAL A 83 2.86 -14.90 22.88
C VAL A 83 1.53 -15.65 22.91
N LYS A 84 1.44 -16.76 22.16
CA LYS A 84 0.27 -17.64 22.08
C LYS A 84 -0.26 -18.04 23.46
N ARG A 85 0.63 -18.59 24.30
CA ARG A 85 0.32 -18.92 25.70
C ARG A 85 -0.19 -17.74 26.53
N LYS A 86 0.34 -16.54 26.34
CA LYS A 86 -0.11 -15.34 27.08
C LYS A 86 -1.49 -14.86 26.63
N LEU A 87 -1.82 -15.04 25.36
CA LEU A 87 -3.09 -14.59 24.76
C LEU A 87 -4.20 -15.65 24.82
N GLY A 88 -3.94 -16.82 25.41
CA GLY A 88 -4.94 -17.89 25.54
C GLY A 88 -5.19 -18.66 24.24
N HIS A 89 -4.33 -18.49 23.24
CA HIS A 89 -4.31 -19.31 22.03
C HIS A 89 -3.28 -20.41 22.23
N VAL A 90 -3.70 -21.66 22.48
CA VAL A 90 -2.81 -22.82 22.59
C VAL A 90 -2.70 -23.51 21.24
#